data_AF-A0A1F5C7G1-F1
#
_entry.id   AF-A0A1F5C7G1-F1
#
_cell.length_a   1.000
_cell.length_b   1.000
_cell.length_c   1.000
_cell.angle_alpha   90.00
_cell.angle_beta   90.00
_cell.angle_gamma   90.00
#
_symmetry.space_group_name_H-M   'P 1'
#
loop_
_entity.id
_entity.type
_entity.pdbx_description
1 polymer ?
#
loop_
_entity_poly.entity_id
_entity_poly.type
_entity_poly.pdbx_seq_one_letter_code
_entity_poly.pdbx_strand_id
1 'polypeptide(L)'
;MIKLIKKTLLYLAISCVSVVFLSAVFIGAINAQKIVFGIKIAGINVGGMNPNDARERLERAVDDFLSQKIILKIGEKRHETTFNNLGVKLDAEKSVESVFAVGRKGNFLVNFYEQLGTLLKGRNFDMIVDFDDEKTENYLKNFKSYEKDRRDASVYFDDMAMEFKAQYSNSGNMIDRGKLKRDIKELAGNLNTGERIVPFIAVYPEATDEMADDALVRANDLLIKHPGINLLYNNNFWPVDKKTIGGWIGFELSRDKNFLDVRFAEDKTSEYLTQISQNINQEPVDAVLVQKGGRVEAFTLSRDGRYINVKNSSTEILATLDGLGKSVELEMDKVKAKIDTNEIENLGLTSLLATGSSDFSGSPSNRVHNIKIGAAKFNGIMLAPKEEFSFVKILGEVGPEEGYLPELVIKTNKTVPEYGGGICQVSTTAFRAAILTGLEIRERYPHSFPVKYYSPQGFDAAIYPPSPDLKFVNDTPSNLLIQTKIKGAKLYFEFYGTDDGRKVVLTGPEEYDKNPDGSMKAKLTRDIFDKDNNLIRTTVFRSNYKSPDLYPVVRNPLE
;
A
#
# COMPACT_ATOMS: atom_id res chain seq x y z
N MET A 1 73.52 -51.39 -50.29
CA MET A 1 73.45 -51.40 -48.81
C MET A 1 72.61 -50.26 -48.22
N ILE A 2 72.91 -48.99 -48.50
CA ILE A 2 72.20 -47.82 -47.91
C ILE A 2 70.68 -47.78 -48.24
N LYS A 3 70.28 -48.13 -49.47
CA LYS A 3 68.85 -48.21 -49.84
C LYS A 3 68.07 -49.30 -49.08
N LEU A 4 68.73 -50.40 -48.69
CA LEU A 4 68.10 -51.51 -47.96
C LEU A 4 67.91 -51.16 -46.48
N ILE A 5 68.90 -50.51 -45.86
CA ILE A 5 68.83 -50.00 -44.49
C ILE A 5 67.75 -48.92 -44.36
N LYS A 6 67.68 -47.96 -45.32
CA LYS A 6 66.63 -46.93 -45.35
C LYS A 6 65.22 -47.53 -45.49
N LYS A 7 65.05 -48.57 -46.32
CA LYS A 7 63.77 -49.31 -46.41
C LYS A 7 63.43 -50.04 -45.11
N THR A 8 64.40 -50.69 -44.48
CA THR A 8 64.20 -51.43 -43.22
C THR A 8 63.82 -50.49 -42.07
N LEU A 9 64.51 -49.35 -41.94
CA LEU A 9 64.17 -48.31 -40.95
C LEU A 9 62.80 -47.68 -41.23
N LEU A 10 62.44 -47.48 -42.50
CA LEU A 10 61.11 -47.00 -42.88
C LEU A 10 60.01 -48.01 -42.51
N TYR A 11 60.22 -49.30 -42.78
CA TYR A 11 59.28 -50.35 -42.36
C TYR A 11 59.17 -50.47 -40.84
N LEU A 12 60.27 -50.34 -40.10
CA LEU A 12 60.25 -50.28 -38.63
C LEU A 12 59.48 -49.06 -38.12
N ALA A 13 59.70 -47.88 -38.70
CA ALA A 13 58.97 -46.67 -38.34
C ALA A 13 57.47 -46.80 -38.65
N ILE A 14 57.11 -47.32 -39.83
CA ILE A 14 55.71 -47.59 -40.20
C ILE A 14 55.09 -48.63 -39.26
N SER A 15 55.82 -49.68 -38.90
CA SER A 15 55.38 -50.70 -37.94
C SER A 15 55.15 -50.09 -36.56
N CYS A 16 56.07 -49.28 -36.05
CA CYS A 16 55.92 -48.60 -34.76
C CYS A 16 54.72 -47.64 -34.77
N VAL A 17 54.54 -46.84 -35.83
CA VAL A 17 53.40 -45.94 -35.98
C VAL A 17 52.09 -46.73 -36.07
N SER A 18 52.09 -47.85 -36.80
CA SER A 18 50.91 -48.73 -36.92
C SER A 18 50.56 -49.39 -35.59
N VAL A 19 51.56 -49.83 -34.81
CA VAL A 19 51.34 -50.39 -33.47
C VAL A 19 50.78 -49.33 -32.52
N VAL A 20 51.32 -48.11 -32.54
CA VAL A 20 50.80 -47.00 -31.73
C VAL A 20 49.37 -46.63 -32.15
N PHE A 21 49.10 -46.57 -33.46
CA PHE A 21 47.77 -46.29 -33.99
C PHE A 21 46.76 -47.39 -33.63
N LEU A 22 47.10 -48.66 -33.82
CA LEU A 22 46.26 -49.80 -33.45
C LEU A 22 46.04 -49.87 -31.94
N SER A 23 47.07 -49.58 -31.14
CA SER A 23 46.95 -49.50 -29.67
C SER A 23 46.03 -48.35 -29.26
N ALA A 24 46.10 -47.21 -29.94
CA ALA A 24 45.23 -46.07 -29.69
C ALA A 24 43.77 -46.36 -30.05
N VAL A 25 43.52 -46.99 -31.20
CA VAL A 25 42.18 -47.44 -31.61
C VAL A 25 41.65 -48.49 -30.63
N PHE A 26 42.48 -49.45 -30.22
CA PHE A 26 42.11 -50.51 -29.28
C PHE A 26 41.76 -49.96 -27.88
N ILE A 27 42.60 -49.09 -27.33
CA ILE A 27 42.36 -48.43 -26.03
C ILE A 27 41.12 -47.53 -26.10
N GLY A 28 40.97 -46.76 -27.18
CA GLY A 28 39.78 -45.95 -27.42
C GLY A 28 38.51 -46.76 -27.52
N ALA A 29 38.54 -47.92 -28.20
CA ALA A 29 37.39 -48.82 -28.33
C ALA A 29 37.00 -49.49 -27.01
N ILE A 30 37.98 -49.97 -26.22
CA ILE A 30 37.74 -50.54 -24.89
C ILE A 30 37.10 -49.52 -23.95
N ASN A 31 37.53 -48.26 -24.05
CA ASN A 31 37.07 -47.18 -23.20
C ASN A 31 35.86 -46.41 -23.79
N ALA A 32 35.33 -46.80 -24.95
CA ALA A 32 34.32 -45.99 -25.65
C ALA A 32 33.06 -45.70 -24.79
N GLN A 33 32.67 -46.67 -23.95
CA GLN A 33 31.52 -46.56 -23.03
C GLN A 33 31.90 -46.69 -21.55
N LYS A 34 33.19 -46.60 -21.23
CA LYS A 34 33.72 -46.82 -19.87
C LYS A 34 34.60 -45.66 -19.44
N ILE A 35 34.61 -45.33 -18.15
CA ILE A 35 35.60 -44.42 -17.59
C ILE A 35 36.98 -45.03 -17.81
N VAL A 36 37.95 -44.19 -18.16
CA VAL A 36 39.29 -44.65 -18.50
C VAL A 36 39.91 -45.40 -17.31
N PHE A 37 40.54 -46.53 -17.57
CA PHE A 37 41.25 -47.30 -16.54
C PHE A 37 42.30 -46.46 -15.81
N GLY A 38 42.44 -46.73 -14.50
CA GLY A 38 43.36 -46.02 -13.60
C GLY A 38 42.79 -44.72 -13.00
N ILE A 39 41.60 -44.28 -13.41
CA ILE A 39 40.90 -43.14 -12.80
C ILE A 39 40.25 -43.55 -11.47
N LYS A 40 40.43 -42.69 -10.46
CA LYS A 40 39.75 -42.74 -9.17
C LYS A 40 39.05 -41.40 -8.90
N ILE A 41 37.93 -41.44 -8.19
CA ILE A 41 37.28 -40.25 -7.61
C ILE A 41 37.33 -40.39 -6.10
N ALA A 42 37.91 -39.43 -5.40
CA ALA A 42 38.12 -39.44 -3.95
C ALA A 42 38.68 -40.79 -3.42
N GLY A 43 39.65 -41.35 -4.14
CA GLY A 43 40.27 -42.65 -3.83
C GLY A 43 39.46 -43.88 -4.27
N ILE A 44 38.20 -43.73 -4.66
CA ILE A 44 37.33 -44.82 -5.12
C ILE A 44 37.64 -45.14 -6.58
N ASN A 45 37.95 -46.40 -6.87
CA ASN A 45 38.26 -46.84 -8.23
C ASN A 45 37.00 -46.87 -9.11
N VAL A 46 36.95 -46.01 -10.12
CA VAL A 46 35.86 -45.94 -11.10
C VAL A 46 36.35 -46.28 -12.52
N GLY A 47 37.65 -46.41 -12.72
CA GLY A 47 38.24 -46.76 -14.01
C GLY A 47 37.78 -48.15 -14.48
N GLY A 48 37.36 -48.24 -15.73
CA GLY A 48 36.80 -49.45 -16.34
C GLY A 48 35.30 -49.66 -16.11
N MET A 49 34.64 -48.82 -15.29
CA MET A 49 33.19 -48.86 -15.08
C MET A 49 32.46 -48.06 -16.15
N ASN A 50 31.22 -48.44 -16.47
CA ASN A 50 30.35 -47.54 -17.22
C ASN A 50 29.93 -46.36 -16.30
N PRO A 51 29.50 -45.20 -16.85
CA PRO A 51 29.12 -44.04 -16.04
C PRO A 51 28.00 -44.31 -15.01
N ASN A 52 27.04 -45.18 -15.32
CA ASN A 52 25.93 -45.51 -14.41
C ASN A 52 26.43 -46.32 -13.20
N ASP A 53 27.24 -47.35 -13.43
CA ASP A 53 27.83 -48.18 -12.36
C ASP A 53 28.75 -47.34 -11.46
N ALA A 54 29.52 -46.43 -12.07
CA ALA A 54 30.39 -45.51 -11.32
C ALA A 54 29.58 -44.53 -10.47
N ARG A 55 28.49 -43.98 -11.02
CA ARG A 55 27.57 -43.10 -10.29
C ARG A 55 26.95 -43.82 -9.11
N GLU A 56 26.38 -45.01 -9.32
CA GLU A 56 25.77 -45.80 -8.23
C GLU A 56 26.79 -46.16 -7.15
N ARG A 57 28.03 -46.51 -7.54
CA ARG A 57 29.12 -46.77 -6.59
C ARG A 57 29.47 -45.53 -5.77
N LEU A 58 29.52 -44.36 -6.40
CA LEU A 58 29.84 -43.11 -5.71
C LEU A 58 28.69 -42.64 -4.83
N GLU A 59 27.44 -42.77 -5.26
CA GLU A 59 26.25 -42.43 -4.46
C GLU A 59 26.23 -43.17 -3.13
N ARG A 60 26.51 -44.48 -3.13
CA ARG A 60 26.62 -45.25 -1.87
C ARG A 60 27.72 -44.70 -0.95
N ALA A 61 28.87 -44.35 -1.51
CA ALA A 61 29.98 -43.79 -0.73
C ALA A 61 29.69 -42.36 -0.23
N VAL A 62 28.93 -41.58 -1.01
CA VAL A 62 28.46 -40.24 -0.64
C VAL A 62 27.50 -40.33 0.54
N ASP A 63 26.49 -41.21 0.48
CA ASP A 63 25.51 -41.37 1.55
C ASP A 63 26.16 -41.76 2.88
N ASP A 64 27.12 -42.70 2.82
CA ASP A 64 27.93 -43.10 3.98
C ASP A 64 28.76 -41.92 4.51
N PHE A 65 29.44 -41.18 3.62
CA PHE A 65 30.30 -40.07 3.99
C PHE A 65 29.54 -38.87 4.57
N LEU A 66 28.40 -38.50 3.99
CA LEU A 66 27.59 -37.38 4.45
C LEU A 66 27.08 -37.58 5.88
N SER A 67 26.96 -38.83 6.31
CA SER A 67 26.59 -39.24 7.67
C SER A 67 27.78 -39.32 8.63
N GLN A 68 29.02 -39.24 8.15
CA GLN A 68 30.21 -39.26 9.00
C GLN A 68 30.36 -37.96 9.81
N LYS A 69 30.98 -38.10 10.97
CA LYS A 69 31.23 -37.02 11.91
C LYS A 69 32.39 -36.15 11.42
N ILE A 70 32.27 -34.85 11.59
CA ILE A 70 33.32 -33.83 11.45
C ILE A 70 33.35 -32.99 12.74
N ILE A 71 34.56 -32.61 13.16
CA ILE A 71 34.75 -31.81 14.37
C ILE A 71 35.14 -30.39 13.98
N LEU A 72 34.32 -29.42 14.39
CA LEU A 72 34.62 -28.00 14.27
C LEU A 72 35.15 -27.48 15.61
N LYS A 73 36.41 -27.02 15.61
CA LYS A 73 37.10 -26.53 16.81
C LYS A 73 37.03 -25.00 16.89
N ILE A 74 36.55 -24.48 18.01
CA ILE A 74 36.51 -23.05 18.35
C ILE A 74 37.24 -22.87 19.68
N GLY A 75 38.44 -22.28 19.67
CA GLY A 75 39.32 -22.27 20.85
C GLY A 75 39.59 -23.71 21.30
N GLU A 76 39.36 -24.03 22.58
CA GLU A 76 39.50 -25.40 23.11
C GLU A 76 38.22 -26.26 22.96
N LYS A 77 37.11 -25.67 22.52
CA LYS A 77 35.84 -26.39 22.40
C LYS A 77 35.74 -27.13 21.08
N ARG A 78 35.25 -28.37 21.13
CA ARG A 78 35.06 -29.26 19.99
C ARG A 78 33.57 -29.44 19.74
N HIS A 79 33.10 -29.07 18.56
CA HIS A 79 31.71 -29.20 18.14
C HIS A 79 31.60 -30.30 17.10
N GLU A 80 30.92 -31.38 17.45
CA GLU A 80 30.72 -32.53 16.58
C GLU A 80 29.43 -32.36 15.77
N THR A 81 29.51 -32.61 14.47
CA THR A 81 28.37 -32.60 13.54
C THR A 81 28.63 -33.53 12.37
N THR A 82 27.77 -33.56 11.37
CA THR A 82 27.95 -34.31 10.13
C THR A 82 28.07 -33.38 8.93
N PHE A 83 28.65 -33.88 7.83
CA PHE A 83 28.72 -33.13 6.57
C PHE A 83 27.32 -32.79 6.04
N ASN A 84 26.33 -33.68 6.21
CA ASN A 84 24.93 -33.40 5.85
C ASN A 84 24.33 -32.24 6.66
N ASN A 85 24.58 -32.20 7.98
CA ASN A 85 24.09 -31.11 8.83
C ASN A 85 24.76 -29.77 8.52
N LEU A 86 26.01 -29.80 8.02
CA LEU A 86 26.70 -28.62 7.50
C LEU A 86 26.22 -28.20 6.11
N GLY A 87 25.25 -28.90 5.52
CA GLY A 87 24.71 -28.60 4.20
C GLY A 87 25.62 -29.03 3.05
N VAL A 88 26.63 -29.86 3.27
CA VAL A 88 27.51 -30.34 2.20
C VAL A 88 26.75 -31.23 1.23
N LYS A 89 26.87 -30.95 -0.07
CA LYS A 89 26.32 -31.74 -1.17
C LYS A 89 27.46 -32.24 -2.04
N LEU A 90 27.45 -33.53 -2.33
CA LEU A 90 28.44 -34.18 -3.18
C LEU A 90 27.76 -34.65 -4.46
N ASP A 91 28.17 -34.09 -5.60
CA ASP A 91 27.52 -34.33 -6.88
C ASP A 91 28.20 -35.50 -7.59
N ALA A 92 27.71 -36.71 -7.34
CA ALA A 92 28.23 -37.95 -7.94
C ALA A 92 28.12 -37.93 -9.47
N GLU A 93 27.01 -37.42 -10.00
CA GLU A 93 26.74 -37.33 -11.44
C GLU A 93 27.76 -36.43 -12.14
N LYS A 94 27.87 -35.16 -11.72
CA LYS A 94 28.85 -34.23 -12.31
C LYS A 94 30.28 -34.71 -12.10
N SER A 95 30.58 -35.36 -10.97
CA SER A 95 31.91 -35.93 -10.72
C SER A 95 32.24 -37.01 -11.74
N VAL A 96 31.30 -37.93 -12.02
CA VAL A 96 31.46 -38.96 -13.05
C VAL A 96 31.59 -38.35 -14.45
N GLU A 97 30.73 -37.40 -14.80
CA GLU A 97 30.81 -36.70 -16.10
C GLU A 97 32.17 -36.04 -16.32
N SER A 98 32.70 -35.39 -15.28
CA SER A 98 33.99 -34.69 -15.34
C SER A 98 35.15 -35.64 -15.65
N VAL A 99 35.15 -36.85 -15.06
CA VAL A 99 36.20 -37.85 -15.31
C VAL A 99 35.94 -38.68 -16.56
N PHE A 100 34.68 -38.86 -16.96
CA PHE A 100 34.31 -39.51 -18.23
C PHE A 100 34.77 -38.66 -19.42
N ALA A 101 34.89 -37.35 -19.29
CA ALA A 101 35.46 -36.50 -20.34
C ALA A 101 36.98 -36.68 -20.55
N VAL A 102 37.71 -37.30 -19.62
CA VAL A 102 39.17 -37.47 -19.70
C VAL A 102 39.55 -38.37 -20.88
N GLY A 103 40.48 -37.90 -21.71
CA GLY A 103 40.90 -38.61 -22.91
C GLY A 103 39.85 -38.64 -24.02
N ARG A 104 38.86 -37.73 -24.00
CA ARG A 104 37.79 -37.63 -25.02
C ARG A 104 37.56 -36.24 -25.60
N LYS A 105 38.18 -35.19 -25.03
CA LYS A 105 37.99 -33.79 -25.47
C LYS A 105 39.04 -33.29 -26.47
N GLY A 106 40.19 -33.96 -26.55
CA GLY A 106 41.30 -33.57 -27.41
C GLY A 106 41.26 -34.21 -28.80
N ASN A 107 42.30 -33.97 -29.59
CA ASN A 107 42.52 -34.71 -30.83
C ASN A 107 42.99 -36.15 -30.55
N PHE A 108 43.06 -36.97 -31.60
CA PHE A 108 43.37 -38.40 -31.51
C PHE A 108 44.63 -38.72 -30.67
N LEU A 109 45.72 -37.95 -30.85
CA LEU A 109 46.98 -38.18 -30.13
C LEU A 109 46.91 -37.73 -28.67
N VAL A 110 46.24 -36.60 -28.38
CA VAL A 110 46.04 -36.10 -27.01
C VAL A 110 45.19 -37.07 -26.20
N ASN A 111 44.09 -37.55 -26.78
CA ASN A 111 43.21 -38.53 -26.15
C ASN A 111 43.95 -39.84 -25.83
N PHE A 112 44.76 -40.34 -26.78
CA PHE A 112 45.58 -41.53 -26.55
C PHE A 112 46.59 -41.34 -25.42
N TYR A 113 47.32 -40.23 -25.41
CA TYR A 113 48.31 -39.94 -24.38
C TYR A 113 47.69 -39.81 -22.99
N GLU A 114 46.54 -39.12 -22.88
CA GLU A 114 45.81 -39.00 -21.62
C GLU A 114 45.32 -40.37 -21.13
N GLN A 115 44.74 -41.19 -22.01
CA GLN A 115 44.24 -42.51 -21.62
C GLN A 115 45.34 -43.50 -21.24
N LEU A 116 46.48 -43.46 -21.94
CA LEU A 116 47.65 -44.26 -21.59
C LEU A 116 48.30 -43.77 -20.29
N GLY A 117 48.36 -42.45 -20.08
CA GLY A 117 48.88 -41.85 -18.87
C GLY A 117 48.10 -42.24 -17.63
N THR A 118 46.77 -42.21 -17.68
CA THR A 118 45.91 -42.67 -16.58
C THR A 118 46.07 -44.17 -16.33
N LEU A 119 46.21 -44.99 -17.38
CA LEU A 119 46.38 -46.44 -17.25
C LEU A 119 47.69 -46.81 -16.53
N LEU A 120 48.79 -46.10 -16.83
CA LEU A 120 50.12 -46.41 -16.28
C LEU A 120 50.35 -45.81 -14.89
N LYS A 121 49.91 -44.56 -14.65
CA LYS A 121 50.21 -43.83 -13.40
C LYS A 121 49.02 -43.70 -12.46
N GLY A 122 47.81 -43.96 -12.94
CA GLY A 122 46.58 -43.62 -12.25
C GLY A 122 46.36 -42.10 -12.16
N ARG A 123 45.12 -41.69 -11.91
CA ARG A 123 44.80 -40.31 -11.60
C ARG A 123 43.64 -40.26 -10.62
N ASN A 124 43.80 -39.53 -9.51
CA ASN A 124 42.75 -39.30 -8.54
C ASN A 124 42.15 -37.91 -8.76
N PHE A 125 40.82 -37.84 -8.78
CA PHE A 125 40.07 -36.59 -8.88
C PHE A 125 39.25 -36.40 -7.61
N ASP A 126 39.03 -35.15 -7.23
CA ASP A 126 38.16 -34.82 -6.11
C ASP A 126 36.70 -34.90 -6.56
N MET A 127 35.82 -35.20 -5.62
CA MET A 127 34.39 -35.02 -5.80
C MET A 127 34.04 -33.55 -5.97
N ILE A 128 33.05 -33.29 -6.82
CA ILE A 128 32.45 -31.97 -6.95
C ILE A 128 31.56 -31.71 -5.73
N VAL A 129 31.98 -30.71 -4.94
CA VAL A 129 31.30 -30.29 -3.72
C VAL A 129 30.52 -29.00 -3.94
N ASP A 130 29.29 -29.01 -3.49
CA ASP A 130 28.40 -27.85 -3.37
C ASP A 130 27.89 -27.70 -1.94
N PHE A 131 27.25 -26.58 -1.63
CA PHE A 131 26.66 -26.30 -0.31
C PHE A 131 25.18 -25.93 -0.43
N ASP A 132 24.42 -26.41 0.53
CA ASP A 132 23.13 -25.85 0.90
C ASP A 132 23.38 -24.65 1.83
N ASP A 133 23.33 -23.44 1.25
CA ASP A 133 23.63 -22.22 1.98
C ASP A 133 22.70 -22.01 3.18
N GLU A 134 21.42 -22.35 3.05
CA GLU A 134 20.44 -22.22 4.13
C GLU A 134 20.75 -23.17 5.28
N LYS A 135 21.00 -24.46 5.00
CA LYS A 135 21.42 -25.42 6.04
C LYS A 135 22.73 -25.01 6.69
N THR A 136 23.69 -24.54 5.89
CA THR A 136 24.98 -24.08 6.40
C THR A 136 24.80 -22.94 7.39
N GLU A 137 24.08 -21.88 7.01
CA GLU A 137 23.83 -20.73 7.89
C GLU A 137 23.00 -21.12 9.11
N ASN A 138 22.00 -22.01 8.95
CA ASN A 138 21.21 -22.51 10.07
C ASN A 138 22.06 -23.28 11.09
N TYR A 139 23.01 -24.10 10.63
CA TYR A 139 23.94 -24.75 11.55
C TYR A 139 24.88 -23.72 12.23
N LEU A 140 25.40 -22.75 11.48
CA LEU A 140 26.32 -21.74 12.01
C LEU A 140 25.67 -20.80 13.04
N LYS A 141 24.34 -20.67 13.06
CA LYS A 141 23.63 -19.96 14.16
C LYS A 141 23.95 -20.54 15.54
N ASN A 142 24.26 -21.84 15.63
CA ASN A 142 24.69 -22.46 16.89
C ASN A 142 26.02 -21.89 17.42
N PHE A 143 26.79 -21.21 16.56
CA PHE A 143 28.04 -20.57 16.92
C PHE A 143 27.92 -19.06 17.11
N LYS A 144 26.71 -18.49 17.06
CA LYS A 144 26.49 -17.04 17.24
C LYS A 144 27.05 -16.51 18.56
N SER A 145 27.04 -17.33 19.63
CA SER A 145 27.61 -16.96 20.94
C SER A 145 29.15 -16.79 20.93
N TYR A 146 29.83 -17.28 19.90
CA TYR A 146 31.28 -17.08 19.70
C TYR A 146 31.59 -15.89 18.81
N GLU A 147 30.59 -15.37 18.09
CA GLU A 147 30.72 -14.13 17.34
C GLU A 147 30.48 -12.95 18.28
N LYS A 148 31.25 -11.89 18.09
CA LYS A 148 31.05 -10.61 18.76
C LYS A 148 30.68 -9.59 17.70
N ASP A 149 29.50 -9.01 17.80
CA ASP A 149 29.10 -7.94 16.89
C ASP A 149 29.96 -6.70 17.13
N ARG A 150 30.29 -5.98 16.04
CA ARG A 150 30.90 -4.65 16.15
C ARG A 150 29.87 -3.63 16.60
N ARG A 151 30.31 -2.61 17.31
CA ARG A 151 29.52 -1.41 17.59
C ARG A 151 30.30 -0.20 17.11
N ASP A 152 29.65 0.63 16.31
CA ASP A 152 30.19 1.91 15.87
C ASP A 152 30.16 2.92 17.02
N ALA A 153 31.12 3.85 17.02
CA ALA A 153 31.05 4.98 17.94
C ALA A 153 29.91 5.91 17.51
N SER A 154 29.23 6.51 18.48
CA SER A 154 28.12 7.41 18.21
C SER A 154 28.07 8.55 19.22
N VAL A 155 27.30 9.58 18.89
CA VAL A 155 27.01 10.69 19.79
C VAL A 155 25.50 10.71 20.04
N TYR A 156 25.09 10.94 21.28
CA TYR A 156 23.68 11.01 21.67
C TYR A 156 23.42 12.20 22.58
N PHE A 157 22.19 12.71 22.56
CA PHE A 157 21.76 13.78 23.44
C PHE A 157 21.31 13.21 24.80
N ASP A 158 21.90 13.69 25.89
CA ASP A 158 21.50 13.35 27.26
C ASP A 158 20.51 14.40 27.77
N ASP A 159 19.22 14.02 27.78
CA ASP A 159 18.11 14.87 28.22
C ASP A 159 18.25 15.41 29.65
N MET A 160 18.93 14.68 30.55
CA MET A 160 19.07 15.11 31.95
C MET A 160 20.21 16.10 32.12
N ALA A 161 21.33 15.84 31.44
CA ALA A 161 22.50 16.71 31.48
C ALA A 161 22.39 17.90 30.50
N MET A 162 21.46 17.87 29.55
CA MET A 162 21.24 18.89 28.52
C MET A 162 22.49 19.15 27.67
N GLU A 163 23.20 18.07 27.34
CA GLU A 163 24.45 18.03 26.56
C GLU A 163 24.52 16.75 25.73
N PHE A 164 25.34 16.75 24.68
CA PHE A 164 25.70 15.53 23.96
C PHE A 164 26.77 14.75 24.70
N LYS A 165 26.74 13.42 24.54
CA LYS A 165 27.75 12.47 25.07
C LYS A 165 28.14 11.46 23.99
N ALA A 166 29.39 10.99 24.05
CA ALA A 166 29.87 9.92 23.19
C ALA A 166 29.53 8.54 23.75
N GLN A 167 29.24 7.60 22.85
CA GLN A 167 29.23 6.17 23.10
C GLN A 167 30.34 5.55 22.26
N TYR A 168 31.36 4.99 22.92
CA TYR A 168 32.53 4.46 22.23
C TYR A 168 32.28 3.13 21.53
N SER A 169 33.00 2.94 20.44
CA SER A 169 32.98 1.77 19.58
C SER A 169 33.53 0.53 20.28
N ASN A 170 33.26 -0.64 19.71
CA ASN A 170 34.01 -1.84 20.02
C ASN A 170 34.22 -2.68 18.76
N SER A 171 35.39 -3.30 18.65
CA SER A 171 35.65 -4.24 17.56
C SER A 171 34.89 -5.55 17.80
N GLY A 172 34.35 -6.07 16.70
CA GLY A 172 33.70 -7.36 16.61
C GLY A 172 34.63 -8.44 16.05
N ASN A 173 34.15 -9.67 16.07
CA ASN A 173 34.82 -10.82 15.48
C ASN A 173 33.76 -11.80 14.97
N MET A 174 33.82 -12.15 13.69
CA MET A 174 32.81 -12.97 13.00
C MET A 174 33.47 -14.22 12.42
N ILE A 175 32.71 -15.29 12.22
CA ILE A 175 33.21 -16.47 11.53
C ILE A 175 33.46 -16.12 10.06
N ASP A 176 34.65 -16.45 9.56
CA ASP A 176 34.97 -16.40 8.13
C ASP A 176 34.28 -17.56 7.42
N ARG A 177 33.01 -17.36 7.10
CA ARG A 177 32.15 -18.33 6.41
C ARG A 177 32.76 -18.80 5.10
N GLY A 178 33.41 -17.88 4.36
CA GLY A 178 34.04 -18.18 3.08
C GLY A 178 35.23 -19.12 3.24
N LYS A 179 36.12 -18.84 4.21
CA LYS A 179 37.25 -19.73 4.51
C LYS A 179 36.78 -21.06 5.09
N LEU A 180 35.82 -21.05 6.01
CA LEU A 180 35.27 -22.29 6.58
C LEU A 180 34.67 -23.21 5.50
N LYS A 181 33.87 -22.67 4.58
CA LYS A 181 33.31 -23.45 3.46
C LYS A 181 34.41 -24.03 2.57
N ARG A 182 35.49 -23.27 2.29
CA ARG A 182 36.65 -23.79 1.54
C ARG A 182 37.35 -24.93 2.28
N ASP A 183 37.59 -24.78 3.58
CA ASP A 183 38.28 -25.77 4.40
C ASP A 183 37.45 -27.08 4.52
N ILE A 184 36.12 -26.98 4.57
CA ILE A 184 35.19 -28.12 4.56
C ILE A 184 35.11 -28.75 3.16
N LYS A 185 35.08 -27.92 2.10
CA LYS A 185 35.06 -28.38 0.71
C LYS A 185 36.26 -29.25 0.36
N GLU A 186 37.45 -28.86 0.80
CA GLU A 186 38.67 -29.63 0.58
C GLU A 186 38.59 -31.05 1.21
N LEU A 187 38.03 -31.15 2.42
CA LEU A 187 37.78 -32.44 3.08
C LEU A 187 36.75 -33.27 2.33
N ALA A 188 35.59 -32.68 2.07
CA ALA A 188 34.46 -33.37 1.45
C ALA A 188 34.79 -33.86 0.04
N GLY A 189 35.54 -33.06 -0.73
CA GLY A 189 35.98 -33.43 -2.09
C GLY A 189 36.86 -34.69 -2.10
N ASN A 190 37.58 -34.94 -1.02
CA ASN A 190 38.43 -36.13 -0.88
C ASN A 190 37.75 -37.26 -0.07
N LEU A 191 36.46 -37.12 0.27
CA LEU A 191 35.74 -38.01 1.19
C LEU A 191 36.52 -38.26 2.49
N ASN A 192 37.22 -37.22 2.96
CA ASN A 192 38.04 -37.28 4.15
C ASN A 192 37.31 -36.63 5.33
N THR A 193 37.51 -37.18 6.53
CA THR A 193 37.02 -36.59 7.78
C THR A 193 38.18 -36.03 8.59
N GLY A 194 37.87 -35.18 9.56
CA GLY A 194 38.84 -34.72 10.52
C GLY A 194 38.33 -33.57 11.36
N GLU A 195 39.29 -32.90 11.99
CA GLU A 195 39.05 -31.68 12.73
C GLU A 195 39.33 -30.46 11.85
N ARG A 196 38.49 -29.43 11.96
CA ARG A 196 38.69 -28.12 11.32
C ARG A 196 38.53 -27.01 12.33
N ILE A 197 39.52 -26.13 12.38
CA ILE A 197 39.44 -24.91 13.17
C ILE A 197 38.49 -23.96 12.46
N VAL A 198 37.50 -23.45 13.17
CA VAL A 198 36.58 -22.44 12.65
C VAL A 198 37.35 -21.11 12.55
N PRO A 199 37.54 -20.57 11.34
CA PRO A 199 38.27 -19.33 11.15
C PRO A 199 37.41 -18.13 11.57
N PHE A 200 38.04 -17.12 12.14
CA PHE A 200 37.42 -15.87 12.52
C PHE A 200 38.11 -14.69 11.84
N ILE A 201 37.35 -13.65 11.53
CA ILE A 201 37.80 -12.38 10.98
C ILE A 201 37.39 -11.24 11.90
N ALA A 202 38.35 -10.38 12.22
CA ALA A 202 38.10 -9.16 12.97
C ALA A 202 37.24 -8.20 12.13
N VAL A 203 36.23 -7.62 12.77
CA VAL A 203 35.31 -6.66 12.13
C VAL A 203 35.41 -5.35 12.91
N TYR A 204 35.96 -4.33 12.27
CA TYR A 204 36.23 -3.03 12.90
C TYR A 204 35.06 -2.08 12.74
N PRO A 205 34.83 -1.18 13.73
CA PRO A 205 33.82 -0.14 13.61
C PRO A 205 34.13 0.79 12.44
N GLU A 206 33.08 1.26 11.76
CA GLU A 206 33.21 2.23 10.67
C GLU A 206 33.28 3.66 11.19
N ALA A 207 32.49 3.99 12.20
CA ALA A 207 32.65 5.23 12.95
C ALA A 207 33.58 4.99 14.14
N THR A 208 34.71 5.70 14.18
CA THR A 208 35.73 5.55 15.22
C THR A 208 35.45 6.44 16.43
N ASP A 209 36.10 6.13 17.55
CA ASP A 209 36.01 6.93 18.77
C ASP A 209 36.49 8.38 18.53
N GLU A 210 37.53 8.56 17.72
CA GLU A 210 38.04 9.88 17.32
C GLU A 210 37.00 10.69 16.55
N MET A 211 36.26 10.08 15.62
CA MET A 211 35.17 10.75 14.90
C MET A 211 34.03 11.14 15.84
N ALA A 212 33.72 10.30 16.83
CA ALA A 212 32.68 10.59 17.82
C ALA A 212 33.10 11.72 18.77
N ASP A 213 34.36 11.76 19.22
CA ASP A 213 34.87 12.86 20.06
C ASP A 213 34.86 14.19 19.30
N ASP A 214 35.25 14.20 18.02
CA ASP A 214 35.23 15.38 17.16
C ASP A 214 33.80 15.88 16.89
N ALA A 215 32.87 14.97 16.59
CA ALA A 215 31.45 15.31 16.42
C ALA A 215 30.78 15.77 17.73
N LEU A 216 31.18 15.19 18.87
CA LEU A 216 30.70 15.57 20.19
C LEU A 216 31.00 17.04 20.50
N VAL A 217 32.21 17.50 20.18
CA VAL A 217 32.61 18.91 20.36
C VAL A 217 31.74 19.82 19.49
N ARG A 218 31.58 19.51 18.21
CA ARG A 218 30.72 20.28 17.28
C ARG A 218 29.27 20.33 17.73
N ALA A 219 28.70 19.20 18.15
CA ALA A 219 27.30 19.11 18.56
C ALA A 219 27.03 19.94 19.82
N ASN A 220 27.93 19.89 20.81
CA ASN A 220 27.79 20.71 22.00
C ASN A 220 28.00 22.21 21.71
N ASP A 221 28.94 22.58 20.85
CA ASP A 221 29.10 23.98 20.39
C ASP A 221 27.84 24.50 19.66
N LEU A 222 27.27 23.69 18.76
CA LEU A 222 26.02 23.99 18.08
C LEU A 222 24.89 24.18 19.10
N LEU A 223 24.72 23.25 20.03
CA LEU A 223 23.69 23.31 21.06
C LEU A 223 23.84 24.54 21.99
N ILE A 224 25.06 24.98 22.30
CA ILE A 224 25.31 26.20 23.10
C ILE A 224 24.86 27.46 22.35
N LYS A 225 25.07 27.51 21.03
CA LYS A 225 24.64 28.63 20.17
C LYS A 225 23.12 28.73 20.05
N HIS A 226 22.38 27.66 20.35
CA HIS A 226 20.92 27.58 20.22
C HIS A 226 20.20 27.29 21.54
N PRO A 227 20.05 28.30 22.43
CA PRO A 227 19.33 28.13 23.70
C PRO A 227 17.80 27.99 23.52
N GLY A 228 17.27 28.29 22.34
CA GLY A 228 15.86 28.23 22.00
C GLY A 228 15.51 29.17 20.85
N ILE A 229 14.40 28.89 20.16
CA ILE A 229 13.81 29.75 19.13
C ILE A 229 12.31 29.90 19.36
N ASN A 230 11.67 30.89 18.74
CA ASN A 230 10.21 31.05 18.75
C ASN A 230 9.64 30.85 17.35
N LEU A 231 8.66 29.96 17.22
CA LEU A 231 7.85 29.89 16.00
C LEU A 231 6.72 30.92 16.13
N LEU A 232 6.49 31.73 15.10
CA LEU A 232 5.59 32.88 15.13
C LEU A 232 4.48 32.71 14.09
N TYR A 233 3.26 33.08 14.48
CA TYR A 233 2.14 33.28 13.55
C TYR A 233 1.04 34.13 14.18
N ASN A 234 0.64 35.22 13.51
CA ASN A 234 -0.46 36.10 13.94
C ASN A 234 -0.37 36.51 15.43
N ASN A 235 0.78 37.04 15.84
CA ASN A 235 1.09 37.47 17.22
C ASN A 235 1.11 36.35 18.29
N ASN A 236 0.87 35.09 17.91
CA ASN A 236 1.12 33.95 18.76
C ASN A 236 2.55 33.48 18.58
N PHE A 237 3.13 32.93 19.64
CA PHE A 237 4.44 32.31 19.59
C PHE A 237 4.42 30.94 20.26
N TRP A 238 5.15 30.01 19.67
CA TRP A 238 5.37 28.67 20.21
C TRP A 238 6.88 28.52 20.47
N PRO A 239 7.31 28.56 21.74
CA PRO A 239 8.72 28.43 22.07
C PRO A 239 9.21 27.01 21.78
N VAL A 240 10.36 26.92 21.14
CA VAL A 240 11.13 25.68 20.96
C VAL A 240 12.32 25.78 21.89
N ASP A 241 12.36 24.94 22.90
CA ASP A 241 13.40 24.95 23.90
C ASP A 241 14.70 24.27 23.42
N LYS A 242 15.78 24.48 24.17
CA LYS A 242 17.08 23.86 23.94
C LYS A 242 17.00 22.34 23.83
N LYS A 243 16.11 21.70 24.61
CA LYS A 243 15.92 20.24 24.60
C LYS A 243 15.43 19.78 23.23
N THR A 244 14.40 20.43 22.72
CA THR A 244 13.80 20.13 21.42
C THR A 244 14.82 20.34 20.30
N ILE A 245 15.59 21.45 20.34
CA ILE A 245 16.67 21.71 19.38
C ILE A 245 17.77 20.64 19.45
N GLY A 246 18.14 20.19 20.66
CA GLY A 246 19.08 19.08 20.84
C GLY A 246 18.60 17.79 20.18
N GLY A 247 17.30 17.50 20.25
CA GLY A 247 16.66 16.39 19.54
C GLY A 247 16.64 16.52 18.02
N TRP A 248 16.95 17.70 17.47
CA TRP A 248 17.04 17.93 16.02
C TRP A 248 18.45 17.76 15.47
N ILE A 249 19.49 17.69 16.30
CA ILE A 249 20.87 17.51 15.83
C ILE A 249 21.10 16.02 15.54
N GLY A 250 21.33 15.71 14.27
CA GLY A 250 21.62 14.38 13.76
C GLY A 250 23.10 14.16 13.48
N PHE A 251 23.48 12.88 13.42
CA PHE A 251 24.83 12.42 13.14
C PHE A 251 24.83 11.42 11.99
N GLU A 252 25.63 11.67 10.96
CA GLU A 252 25.75 10.78 9.82
C GLU A 252 27.22 10.56 9.44
N LEU A 253 27.58 9.30 9.17
CA LEU A 253 28.93 8.98 8.69
C LEU A 253 29.11 9.55 7.27
N SER A 254 30.19 10.28 7.06
CA SER A 254 30.53 10.86 5.76
C SER A 254 30.68 9.77 4.69
N ARG A 255 30.45 10.11 3.42
CA ARG A 255 30.51 9.13 2.31
C ARG A 255 31.88 8.45 2.18
N ASP A 256 32.95 9.18 2.50
CA ASP A 256 34.33 8.69 2.54
C ASP A 256 34.72 8.04 3.88
N LYS A 257 33.80 8.01 4.85
CA LYS A 257 33.96 7.41 6.19
C LYS A 257 35.12 8.00 6.99
N ASN A 258 35.33 9.30 6.88
CA ASN A 258 36.41 10.01 7.54
C ASN A 258 35.95 10.85 8.73
N PHE A 259 34.67 11.20 8.82
CA PHE A 259 34.10 11.95 9.94
C PHE A 259 32.60 11.69 10.13
N LEU A 260 32.09 12.03 11.30
CA LEU A 260 30.65 12.12 11.57
C LEU A 260 30.19 13.56 11.32
N ASP A 261 29.34 13.74 10.31
CA ASP A 261 28.68 15.00 10.00
C ASP A 261 27.66 15.34 11.09
N VAL A 262 27.59 16.62 11.46
CA VAL A 262 26.75 17.13 12.55
C VAL A 262 25.88 18.24 11.99
N ARG A 263 24.57 18.02 11.97
CA ARG A 263 23.61 18.94 11.34
C ARG A 263 22.25 18.86 11.96
N PHE A 264 21.43 19.89 11.75
CA PHE A 264 20.00 19.80 12.04
C PHE A 264 19.30 18.89 11.03
N ALA A 265 18.46 17.99 11.53
CA ALA A 265 17.77 16.98 10.76
C ALA A 265 16.37 17.47 10.36
N GLU A 266 16.12 17.59 9.05
CA GLU A 266 14.87 18.11 8.48
C GLU A 266 13.64 17.26 8.82
N ASP A 267 13.83 15.94 8.97
CA ASP A 267 12.78 15.02 9.38
C ASP A 267 12.31 15.31 10.81
N LYS A 268 13.24 15.65 11.72
CA LYS A 268 12.94 15.97 13.12
C LYS A 268 12.19 17.29 13.29
N THR A 269 12.58 18.32 12.54
CA THR A 269 11.84 19.60 12.51
C THR A 269 10.45 19.42 11.92
N SER A 270 10.32 18.61 10.85
CA SER A 270 9.02 18.31 10.23
C SER A 270 8.09 17.49 11.13
N GLU A 271 8.64 16.52 11.86
CA GLU A 271 7.90 15.72 12.85
C GLU A 271 7.35 16.62 13.97
N TYR A 272 8.18 17.52 14.51
CA TYR A 272 7.75 18.49 15.52
C TYR A 272 6.63 19.41 15.01
N LEU A 273 6.79 19.98 13.80
CA LEU A 273 5.77 20.82 13.18
C LEU A 273 4.44 20.09 13.01
N THR A 274 4.49 18.81 12.62
CA THR A 274 3.30 17.96 12.48
C THR A 274 2.58 17.80 13.82
N GLN A 275 3.31 17.57 14.91
CA GLN A 275 2.73 17.44 16.25
C GLN A 275 2.05 18.73 16.71
N ILE A 276 2.70 19.88 16.56
CA ILE A 276 2.11 21.16 17.00
C ILE A 276 0.99 21.63 16.07
N SER A 277 0.98 21.21 14.79
CA SER A 277 -0.02 21.62 13.80
C SER A 277 -1.45 21.31 14.24
N GLN A 278 -1.67 20.26 15.04
CA GLN A 278 -3.00 19.89 15.55
C GLN A 278 -3.65 21.01 16.37
N ASN A 279 -2.86 21.86 17.02
CA ASN A 279 -3.33 22.97 17.85
C ASN A 279 -3.28 24.32 17.14
N ILE A 280 -2.66 24.39 15.96
CA ILE A 280 -2.42 25.64 15.21
C ILE A 280 -3.32 25.70 13.97
N ASN A 281 -3.50 24.54 13.33
CA ASN A 281 -4.37 24.38 12.17
C ASN A 281 -5.80 24.72 12.54
N GLN A 282 -6.51 25.27 11.58
CA GLN A 282 -7.88 25.68 11.73
C GLN A 282 -8.65 25.20 10.50
N GLU A 283 -9.70 24.44 10.73
CA GLU A 283 -10.61 24.04 9.66
C GLU A 283 -11.37 25.27 9.09
N PRO A 284 -11.65 25.28 7.78
CA PRO A 284 -12.57 26.26 7.21
C PRO A 284 -13.98 26.07 7.77
N VAL A 285 -14.67 27.18 7.98
CA VAL A 285 -16.07 27.22 8.42
C VAL A 285 -16.88 27.98 7.38
N ASP A 286 -17.87 27.31 6.82
CA ASP A 286 -18.80 27.91 5.85
C ASP A 286 -19.77 28.87 6.53
N ALA A 287 -20.19 29.91 5.80
CA ALA A 287 -21.28 30.77 6.24
C ALA A 287 -22.61 30.00 6.29
N VAL A 288 -23.31 30.06 7.41
CA VAL A 288 -24.69 29.56 7.51
C VAL A 288 -25.61 30.60 6.91
N LEU A 289 -26.49 30.19 5.99
CA LEU A 289 -27.40 31.09 5.29
C LEU A 289 -28.81 31.02 5.88
N VAL A 290 -29.46 32.16 6.07
CA VAL A 290 -30.85 32.27 6.55
C VAL A 290 -31.70 33.16 5.64
N GLN A 291 -32.99 32.89 5.61
CA GLN A 291 -33.94 33.71 4.88
C GLN A 291 -34.36 34.95 5.68
N LYS A 292 -34.30 36.12 5.06
CA LYS A 292 -34.87 37.37 5.58
C LYS A 292 -35.52 38.16 4.45
N GLY A 293 -36.81 38.50 4.58
CA GLY A 293 -37.52 39.33 3.60
C GLY A 293 -37.58 38.77 2.17
N GLY A 294 -37.56 37.44 2.01
CA GLY A 294 -37.58 36.79 0.69
C GLY A 294 -36.21 36.61 0.03
N ARG A 295 -35.13 37.10 0.66
CA ARG A 295 -33.74 36.93 0.22
C ARG A 295 -32.94 36.07 1.22
N VAL A 296 -31.80 35.57 0.77
CA VAL A 296 -30.86 34.79 1.58
C VAL A 296 -29.74 35.71 2.08
N GLU A 297 -29.49 35.70 3.39
CA GLU A 297 -28.41 36.46 4.05
C GLU A 297 -27.52 35.50 4.88
N ALA A 298 -26.26 35.89 5.14
CA ALA A 298 -25.42 35.16 6.09
C ALA A 298 -25.94 35.34 7.53
N PHE A 299 -26.20 34.23 8.19
CA PHE A 299 -26.43 34.16 9.63
C PHE A 299 -25.12 34.09 10.42
N THR A 300 -24.16 33.32 9.93
CA THR A 300 -22.80 33.26 10.49
C THR A 300 -21.78 33.68 9.46
N LEU A 301 -20.71 34.32 9.93
CA LEU A 301 -19.57 34.64 9.09
C LEU A 301 -18.79 33.37 8.75
N SER A 302 -18.36 33.27 7.49
CA SER A 302 -17.38 32.28 7.06
C SER A 302 -16.03 32.58 7.69
N ARG A 303 -15.20 31.55 7.75
CA ARG A 303 -13.81 31.68 8.17
C ARG A 303 -12.97 30.71 7.38
N ASP A 304 -11.96 31.23 6.70
CA ASP A 304 -11.01 30.39 5.98
C ASP A 304 -10.24 29.48 6.95
N GLY A 305 -9.93 28.30 6.43
CA GLY A 305 -9.02 27.36 7.06
C GLY A 305 -7.57 27.78 6.86
N ARG A 306 -6.72 27.31 7.77
CA ARG A 306 -5.27 27.52 7.71
C ARG A 306 -4.55 26.27 8.22
N TYR A 307 -3.48 25.90 7.53
CA TYR A 307 -2.67 24.74 7.87
C TYR A 307 -1.20 25.10 7.80
N ILE A 308 -0.39 24.62 8.74
CA ILE A 308 1.05 24.79 8.66
C ILE A 308 1.55 24.11 7.39
N ASN A 309 2.26 24.86 6.55
CA ASN A 309 3.05 24.28 5.47
C ASN A 309 4.33 23.69 6.09
N VAL A 310 4.25 22.42 6.48
CA VAL A 310 5.30 21.73 7.25
C VAL A 310 6.65 21.80 6.54
N LYS A 311 6.68 21.58 5.22
CA LYS A 311 7.92 21.57 4.45
C LYS A 311 8.61 22.94 4.42
N ASN A 312 7.86 23.98 4.07
CA ASN A 312 8.42 25.33 3.96
C ASN A 312 8.81 25.86 5.35
N SER A 313 7.97 25.63 6.36
CA SER A 313 8.28 26.02 7.74
C SER A 313 9.50 25.28 8.28
N SER A 314 9.66 23.99 7.98
CA SER A 314 10.85 23.21 8.36
C SER A 314 12.12 23.79 7.72
N THR A 315 12.06 24.13 6.43
CA THR A 315 13.17 24.76 5.71
C THR A 315 13.57 26.08 6.36
N GLU A 316 12.60 26.93 6.73
CA GLU A 316 12.88 28.21 7.37
C GLU A 316 13.43 28.06 8.81
N ILE A 317 12.98 27.04 9.55
CA ILE A 317 13.57 26.69 10.85
C ILE A 317 15.05 26.38 10.69
N LEU A 318 15.41 25.51 9.74
CA LEU A 318 16.81 25.13 9.51
C LEU A 318 17.66 26.35 9.09
N ALA A 319 17.17 27.17 8.16
CA ALA A 319 17.84 28.39 7.73
C ALA A 319 18.04 29.38 8.90
N THR A 320 17.05 29.50 9.78
CA THR A 320 17.13 30.35 10.97
C THR A 320 18.15 29.82 11.97
N LEU A 321 18.20 28.51 12.19
CA LEU A 321 19.21 27.90 13.05
C LEU A 321 20.61 28.09 12.46
N ASP A 322 20.83 27.85 11.17
CA ASP A 322 22.13 28.09 10.53
C ASP A 322 22.58 29.56 10.63
N GLY A 323 21.62 30.49 10.57
CA GLY A 323 21.83 31.93 10.72
C GLY A 323 21.90 32.45 12.17
N LEU A 324 21.79 31.59 13.18
CA LEU A 324 21.70 31.96 14.61
C LEU A 324 20.51 32.90 14.94
N GLY A 325 19.44 32.83 14.15
CA GLY A 325 18.21 33.56 14.41
C GLY A 325 17.46 33.02 15.63
N LYS A 326 16.55 33.85 16.17
CA LYS A 326 15.79 33.54 17.40
C LYS A 326 14.30 33.33 17.17
N SER A 327 13.82 33.61 15.96
CA SER A 327 12.41 33.54 15.63
C SER A 327 12.23 33.10 14.18
N VAL A 328 11.18 32.32 13.93
CA VAL A 328 10.80 31.80 12.62
C VAL A 328 9.33 32.13 12.39
N GLU A 329 8.99 32.79 11.29
CA GLU A 329 7.59 32.95 10.90
C GLU A 329 7.11 31.66 10.24
N LEU A 330 6.00 31.09 10.71
CA LEU A 330 5.44 29.86 10.14
C LEU A 330 4.74 30.16 8.81
N GLU A 331 5.07 29.38 7.80
CA GLU A 331 4.39 29.41 6.51
C GLU A 331 3.07 28.63 6.60
N MET A 332 1.99 29.25 6.13
CA MET A 332 0.63 28.70 6.27
C MET A 332 -0.06 28.58 4.92
N ASP A 333 -0.60 27.40 4.64
CA ASP A 333 -1.51 27.17 3.52
C ASP A 333 -2.93 27.59 3.91
N LYS A 334 -3.56 28.42 3.09
CA LYS A 334 -4.95 28.86 3.28
C LYS A 334 -5.91 27.98 2.50
N VAL A 335 -6.99 27.57 3.14
CA VAL A 335 -8.08 26.83 2.50
C VAL A 335 -9.35 27.65 2.62
N LYS A 336 -9.88 28.15 1.51
CA LYS A 336 -11.10 28.96 1.54
C LYS A 336 -12.29 28.17 2.07
N ALA A 337 -13.17 28.85 2.81
CA ALA A 337 -14.52 28.34 3.05
C ALA A 337 -15.24 28.12 1.70
N LYS A 338 -16.06 27.07 1.59
CA LYS A 338 -16.85 26.80 0.39
C LYS A 338 -17.94 27.85 0.18
N ILE A 339 -18.50 28.36 1.29
CA ILE A 339 -19.45 29.48 1.27
C ILE A 339 -18.79 30.65 2.00
N ASP A 340 -18.21 31.58 1.24
CA ASP A 340 -17.62 32.81 1.77
C ASP A 340 -18.70 33.88 1.98
N THR A 341 -18.79 34.45 3.18
CA THR A 341 -19.72 35.53 3.49
C THR A 341 -19.59 36.73 2.58
N ASN A 342 -18.36 37.07 2.16
CA ASN A 342 -18.11 38.22 1.29
C ASN A 342 -18.55 37.98 -0.16
N GLU A 343 -18.80 36.72 -0.53
CA GLU A 343 -19.18 36.33 -1.89
C GLU A 343 -20.66 35.93 -1.98
N ILE A 344 -21.45 36.05 -0.90
CA ILE A 344 -22.87 35.66 -0.88
C ILE A 344 -23.68 36.40 -1.94
N GLU A 345 -23.43 37.70 -2.15
CA GLU A 345 -24.10 38.49 -3.17
C GLU A 345 -23.83 37.96 -4.59
N ASN A 346 -22.67 37.33 -4.80
CA ASN A 346 -22.29 36.72 -6.09
C ASN A 346 -22.91 35.33 -6.29
N LEU A 347 -23.49 34.71 -5.25
CA LEU A 347 -24.11 33.39 -5.36
C LEU A 347 -25.41 33.41 -6.17
N GLY A 348 -26.04 34.58 -6.33
CA GLY A 348 -27.29 34.76 -7.07
C GLY A 348 -28.52 34.23 -6.34
N LEU A 349 -28.52 34.21 -5.00
CA LEU A 349 -29.63 33.73 -4.17
C LEU A 349 -30.67 34.83 -3.92
N THR A 350 -31.25 35.36 -5.01
CA THR A 350 -32.06 36.58 -4.98
C THR A 350 -33.54 36.36 -4.70
N SER A 351 -34.04 35.14 -4.93
CA SER A 351 -35.47 34.81 -4.84
C SER A 351 -35.70 33.37 -4.34
N LEU A 352 -36.85 33.14 -3.69
CA LEU A 352 -37.41 31.80 -3.50
C LEU A 352 -38.06 31.35 -4.82
N LEU A 353 -37.49 30.35 -5.46
CA LEU A 353 -37.98 29.84 -6.76
C LEU A 353 -39.18 28.93 -6.59
N ALA A 354 -39.12 27.98 -5.64
CA ALA A 354 -40.26 27.14 -5.31
C ALA A 354 -40.16 26.51 -3.92
N THR A 355 -41.31 26.01 -3.45
CA THR A 355 -41.41 25.22 -2.23
C THR A 355 -42.10 23.89 -2.51
N GLY A 356 -41.39 22.79 -2.27
CA GLY A 356 -41.98 21.46 -2.18
C GLY A 356 -42.48 21.22 -0.76
N SER A 357 -43.64 20.56 -0.61
CA SER A 357 -44.14 20.19 0.71
C SER A 357 -44.76 18.79 0.75
N SER A 358 -44.69 18.16 1.91
CA SER A 358 -45.41 16.93 2.23
C SER A 358 -45.87 16.91 3.69
N ASP A 359 -46.88 16.11 3.98
CA ASP A 359 -47.49 15.99 5.31
C ASP A 359 -47.26 14.57 5.84
N PHE A 360 -46.73 14.46 7.05
CA PHE A 360 -46.48 13.19 7.74
C PHE A 360 -47.30 13.06 9.03
N SER A 361 -48.40 13.81 9.16
CA SER A 361 -49.31 13.72 10.30
C SER A 361 -49.77 12.28 10.52
N GLY A 362 -49.78 11.86 11.79
CA GLY A 362 -50.14 10.48 12.17
C GLY A 362 -49.07 9.43 11.84
N SER A 363 -47.85 9.84 11.48
CA SER A 363 -46.72 8.90 11.36
C SER A 363 -46.27 8.40 12.75
N PRO A 364 -45.79 7.15 12.85
CA PRO A 364 -45.16 6.65 14.06
C PRO A 364 -43.93 7.48 14.46
N SER A 365 -43.55 7.43 15.74
CA SER A 365 -42.42 8.20 16.29
C SER A 365 -41.10 7.93 15.56
N ASN A 366 -40.81 6.67 15.24
CA ASN A 366 -39.58 6.27 14.55
C ASN A 366 -39.53 6.85 13.13
N ARG A 367 -40.64 6.78 12.39
CA ARG A 367 -40.78 7.44 11.09
C ARG A 367 -40.55 8.95 11.16
N VAL A 368 -41.14 9.62 12.15
CA VAL A 368 -40.97 11.08 12.34
C VAL A 368 -39.51 11.42 12.64
N HIS A 369 -38.84 10.64 13.48
CA HIS A 369 -37.42 10.78 13.80
C HIS A 369 -36.55 10.63 12.55
N ASN A 370 -36.77 9.57 11.78
CA ASN A 370 -36.04 9.32 10.52
C ASN A 370 -36.23 10.45 9.50
N ILE A 371 -37.46 10.99 9.38
CA ILE A 371 -37.73 12.14 8.50
C ILE A 371 -36.93 13.37 8.94
N LYS A 372 -36.83 13.64 10.25
CA LYS A 372 -36.07 14.79 10.77
C LYS A 372 -34.58 14.67 10.47
N ILE A 373 -33.97 13.52 10.76
CA ILE A 373 -32.55 13.27 10.49
C ILE A 373 -32.29 13.30 8.98
N GLY A 374 -33.13 12.61 8.20
CA GLY A 374 -33.05 12.61 6.75
C GLY A 374 -33.13 14.00 6.15
N ALA A 375 -34.08 14.83 6.59
CA ALA A 375 -34.25 16.19 6.09
C ALA A 375 -33.07 17.11 6.46
N ALA A 376 -32.49 16.94 7.65
CA ALA A 376 -31.37 17.76 8.11
C ALA A 376 -30.13 17.65 7.20
N LYS A 377 -29.89 16.47 6.61
CA LYS A 377 -28.78 16.24 5.66
C LYS A 377 -28.86 17.07 4.38
N PHE A 378 -30.05 17.57 4.03
CA PHE A 378 -30.26 18.38 2.83
C PHE A 378 -30.38 19.88 3.13
N ASN A 379 -30.28 20.30 4.39
CA ASN A 379 -30.38 21.70 4.74
C ASN A 379 -29.07 22.43 4.43
N GLY A 380 -29.13 23.46 3.58
CA GLY A 380 -27.97 24.26 3.22
C GLY A 380 -27.17 23.73 2.03
N ILE A 381 -27.72 22.80 1.25
CA ILE A 381 -27.04 22.29 0.06
C ILE A 381 -26.98 23.40 -1.01
N MET A 382 -25.77 23.71 -1.47
CA MET A 382 -25.54 24.59 -2.61
C MET A 382 -25.30 23.73 -3.85
N LEU A 383 -26.00 24.02 -4.93
CA LEU A 383 -25.87 23.33 -6.21
C LEU A 383 -25.48 24.34 -7.28
N ALA A 384 -24.27 24.24 -7.84
CA ALA A 384 -23.76 25.16 -8.85
C ALA A 384 -24.52 25.00 -10.18
N PRO A 385 -24.52 26.01 -11.08
CA PRO A 385 -25.08 25.86 -12.42
C PRO A 385 -24.51 24.61 -13.12
N LYS A 386 -25.40 23.82 -13.72
CA LYS A 386 -25.14 22.53 -14.39
C LYS A 386 -24.73 21.37 -13.47
N GLU A 387 -24.65 21.58 -12.16
CA GLU A 387 -24.38 20.51 -11.21
C GLU A 387 -25.61 19.60 -11.05
N GLU A 388 -25.37 18.29 -10.95
CA GLU A 388 -26.40 17.28 -10.72
C GLU A 388 -26.55 17.00 -9.22
N PHE A 389 -27.78 17.14 -8.74
CA PHE A 389 -28.21 16.65 -7.44
C PHE A 389 -28.50 15.15 -7.51
N SER A 390 -27.95 14.39 -6.57
CA SER A 390 -28.32 12.98 -6.34
C SER A 390 -28.75 12.83 -4.89
N PHE A 391 -30.00 12.40 -4.68
CA PHE A 391 -30.57 12.28 -3.35
C PHE A 391 -29.84 11.22 -2.53
N VAL A 392 -29.61 10.03 -3.11
CA VAL A 392 -28.92 8.92 -2.46
C VAL A 392 -27.47 9.28 -2.12
N LYS A 393 -26.76 10.00 -3.01
CA LYS A 393 -25.37 10.42 -2.75
C LYS A 393 -25.26 11.35 -1.55
N ILE A 394 -26.18 12.31 -1.41
CA ILE A 394 -26.19 13.26 -0.29
C ILE A 394 -26.69 12.60 1.00
N LEU A 395 -27.68 11.70 0.90
CA LEU A 395 -28.21 10.94 2.03
C LEU A 395 -27.11 10.13 2.73
N GLY A 396 -26.24 9.48 1.95
CA GLY A 396 -25.20 8.59 2.46
C GLY A 396 -25.77 7.32 3.07
N GLU A 397 -25.05 6.73 4.01
CA GLU A 397 -25.47 5.51 4.71
C GLU A 397 -26.69 5.76 5.60
N VAL A 398 -27.53 4.72 5.73
CA VAL A 398 -28.78 4.74 6.50
C VAL A 398 -28.76 3.58 7.48
N GLY A 399 -28.11 3.79 8.61
CA GLY A 399 -27.98 2.81 9.68
C GLY A 399 -28.17 3.42 11.08
N PRO A 400 -28.01 2.59 12.12
CA PRO A 400 -28.07 3.03 13.50
C PRO A 400 -26.94 4.01 13.87
N GLU A 401 -25.77 3.90 13.23
CA GLU A 401 -24.61 4.78 13.48
C GLU A 401 -24.89 6.22 13.02
N GLU A 402 -25.69 6.40 11.97
CA GLU A 402 -26.17 7.71 11.51
C GLU A 402 -27.42 8.18 12.27
N GLY A 403 -27.89 7.40 13.26
CA GLY A 403 -28.99 7.74 14.15
C GLY A 403 -30.38 7.36 13.65
N TYR A 404 -30.50 6.58 12.56
CA TYR A 404 -31.81 6.11 12.08
C TYR A 404 -32.39 5.03 13.00
N LEU A 405 -33.73 4.94 13.03
CA LEU A 405 -34.49 3.96 13.79
C LEU A 405 -35.22 2.97 12.85
N PRO A 406 -35.46 1.72 13.29
CA PRO A 406 -36.24 0.76 12.52
C PRO A 406 -37.69 1.24 12.31
N GLU A 407 -38.14 1.20 11.06
CA GLU A 407 -39.49 1.57 10.64
C GLU A 407 -39.83 0.86 9.32
N LEU A 408 -41.11 0.77 8.95
CA LEU A 408 -41.54 0.06 7.76
C LEU A 408 -40.94 0.64 6.46
N VAL A 409 -40.28 -0.23 5.68
CA VAL A 409 -39.74 0.03 4.34
C VAL A 409 -40.34 -0.95 3.34
N ILE A 410 -40.62 -0.46 2.12
CA ILE A 410 -41.18 -1.26 1.02
C ILE A 410 -40.03 -1.95 0.28
N LYS A 411 -40.02 -3.29 0.28
CA LYS A 411 -39.11 -4.12 -0.52
C LYS A 411 -39.89 -4.95 -1.52
N THR A 412 -39.18 -5.53 -2.48
CA THR A 412 -39.77 -6.47 -3.46
C THR A 412 -40.59 -7.55 -2.72
N ASN A 413 -41.91 -7.50 -2.92
CA ASN A 413 -42.92 -8.43 -2.39
C ASN A 413 -43.20 -8.40 -0.87
N LYS A 414 -42.70 -7.41 -0.12
CA LYS A 414 -42.99 -7.31 1.33
C LYS A 414 -42.74 -5.90 1.89
N THR A 415 -43.42 -5.58 2.99
CA THR A 415 -43.08 -4.41 3.82
C THR A 415 -42.50 -4.89 5.14
N VAL A 416 -41.27 -4.48 5.48
CA VAL A 416 -40.52 -4.96 6.67
C VAL A 416 -39.92 -3.78 7.45
N PRO A 417 -39.73 -3.90 8.78
CA PRO A 417 -38.95 -2.94 9.54
C PRO A 417 -37.48 -2.91 9.09
N GLU A 418 -36.98 -1.72 8.75
CA GLU A 418 -35.58 -1.45 8.42
C GLU A 418 -35.22 -0.02 8.88
N TYR A 419 -33.93 0.26 9.04
CA TYR A 419 -33.48 1.61 9.36
C TYR A 419 -33.84 2.59 8.23
N GLY A 420 -34.39 3.75 8.61
CA GLY A 420 -34.72 4.81 7.66
C GLY A 420 -36.10 4.75 7.01
N GLY A 421 -37.05 3.96 7.54
CA GLY A 421 -38.45 4.11 7.14
C GLY A 421 -38.92 5.56 7.29
N GLY A 422 -39.45 6.14 6.20
CA GLY A 422 -39.82 7.55 6.10
C GLY A 422 -38.99 8.40 5.13
N ILE A 423 -37.79 7.95 4.73
CA ILE A 423 -36.89 8.77 3.87
C ILE A 423 -37.44 9.02 2.47
N CYS A 424 -38.24 8.12 1.90
CA CYS A 424 -38.90 8.40 0.62
C CYS A 424 -39.87 9.59 0.68
N GLN A 425 -40.34 9.99 1.87
CA GLN A 425 -41.08 11.24 2.05
C GLN A 425 -40.18 12.48 1.89
N VAL A 426 -38.94 12.41 2.37
CA VAL A 426 -37.94 13.46 2.19
C VAL A 426 -37.62 13.62 0.70
N SER A 427 -37.34 12.51 -0.01
CA SER A 427 -37.13 12.52 -1.47
C SER A 427 -38.34 13.02 -2.24
N THR A 428 -39.56 12.58 -1.90
CA THR A 428 -40.79 13.08 -2.50
C THR A 428 -40.97 14.59 -2.30
N THR A 429 -40.58 15.13 -1.14
CA THR A 429 -40.66 16.58 -0.89
C THR A 429 -39.64 17.36 -1.71
N ALA A 430 -38.41 16.86 -1.81
CA ALA A 430 -37.37 17.42 -2.67
C ALA A 430 -37.78 17.40 -4.15
N PHE A 431 -38.35 16.28 -4.62
CA PHE A 431 -38.87 16.14 -5.98
C PHE A 431 -39.96 17.16 -6.29
N ARG A 432 -40.89 17.39 -5.36
CA ARG A 432 -41.94 18.40 -5.51
C ARG A 432 -41.36 19.81 -5.66
N ALA A 433 -40.35 20.15 -4.87
CA ALA A 433 -39.64 21.43 -5.01
C ALA A 433 -38.96 21.53 -6.39
N ALA A 434 -38.18 20.53 -6.78
CA ALA A 434 -37.47 20.49 -8.06
C ALA A 434 -38.41 20.58 -9.27
N ILE A 435 -39.57 19.90 -9.21
CA ILE A 435 -40.59 19.99 -10.26
C ILE A 435 -41.13 21.42 -10.39
N LEU A 436 -41.49 22.04 -9.26
CA LEU A 436 -42.08 23.38 -9.19
C LEU A 436 -41.08 24.48 -9.56
N THR A 437 -39.78 24.29 -9.27
CA THR A 437 -38.70 25.15 -9.75
C THR A 437 -38.48 25.01 -11.27
N GLY A 438 -38.99 23.94 -11.89
CA GLY A 438 -38.81 23.69 -13.32
C GLY A 438 -37.51 22.99 -13.68
N LEU A 439 -36.78 22.45 -12.71
CA LEU A 439 -35.49 21.78 -12.94
C LEU A 439 -35.63 20.53 -13.83
N GLU A 440 -34.59 20.22 -14.57
CA GLU A 440 -34.50 18.97 -15.32
C GLU A 440 -34.38 17.77 -14.38
N ILE A 441 -35.42 16.92 -14.35
CA ILE A 441 -35.41 15.67 -13.61
C ILE A 441 -34.73 14.60 -14.47
N ARG A 442 -33.58 14.09 -14.01
CA ARG A 442 -32.76 13.07 -14.68
C ARG A 442 -33.18 11.66 -14.32
N GLU A 443 -33.54 11.44 -13.05
CA GLU A 443 -33.94 10.13 -12.53
C GLU A 443 -35.08 10.32 -11.54
N ARG A 444 -36.17 9.56 -11.73
CA ARG A 444 -37.30 9.49 -10.80
C ARG A 444 -38.04 8.18 -10.98
N TYR A 445 -38.36 7.53 -9.86
CA TYR A 445 -39.21 6.35 -9.81
C TYR A 445 -40.44 6.60 -8.91
N PRO A 446 -41.65 6.16 -9.29
CA PRO A 446 -42.78 6.12 -8.37
C PRO A 446 -42.59 5.02 -7.33
N HIS A 447 -43.33 5.07 -6.23
CA HIS A 447 -43.46 3.93 -5.33
C HIS A 447 -44.12 2.74 -6.03
N SER A 448 -43.87 1.53 -5.50
CA SER A 448 -44.38 0.28 -6.09
C SER A 448 -45.90 0.14 -6.04
N PHE A 449 -46.57 0.75 -5.05
CA PHE A 449 -48.02 0.75 -4.87
C PHE A 449 -48.47 2.10 -4.28
N PRO A 450 -49.77 2.46 -4.32
CA PRO A 450 -50.22 3.76 -3.86
C PRO A 450 -50.15 3.85 -2.33
N VAL A 451 -49.37 4.79 -1.81
CA VAL A 451 -49.23 5.02 -0.37
C VAL A 451 -49.86 6.37 -0.04
N LYS A 452 -50.73 6.38 0.97
CA LYS A 452 -51.49 7.57 1.40
C LYS A 452 -50.59 8.77 1.73
N TYR A 453 -49.42 8.53 2.32
CA TYR A 453 -48.46 9.58 2.68
C TYR A 453 -47.92 10.37 1.46
N TYR A 454 -48.02 9.82 0.25
CA TYR A 454 -47.48 10.45 -0.96
C TYR A 454 -48.56 11.06 -1.87
N SER A 455 -49.81 11.11 -1.42
CA SER A 455 -50.90 11.72 -2.19
C SER A 455 -50.60 13.20 -2.56
N PRO A 456 -51.09 13.68 -3.71
CA PRO A 456 -51.79 12.93 -4.77
C PRO A 456 -50.87 11.91 -5.48
N GLN A 457 -51.41 10.77 -5.91
CA GLN A 457 -50.61 9.71 -6.52
C GLN A 457 -50.08 10.19 -7.88
N GLY A 458 -48.81 9.95 -8.15
CA GLY A 458 -48.11 10.41 -9.35
C GLY A 458 -47.18 11.60 -9.10
N PHE A 459 -47.21 12.17 -7.89
CA PHE A 459 -46.33 13.27 -7.47
C PHE A 459 -45.36 12.85 -6.35
N ASP A 460 -44.80 11.66 -6.47
CA ASP A 460 -43.92 10.99 -5.53
C ASP A 460 -42.59 10.59 -6.16
N ALA A 461 -41.54 10.43 -5.34
CA ALA A 461 -40.24 9.92 -5.77
C ALA A 461 -39.74 8.90 -4.73
N ALA A 462 -39.62 7.65 -5.16
CA ALA A 462 -39.08 6.55 -4.38
C ALA A 462 -37.55 6.47 -4.54
N ILE A 463 -36.87 6.10 -3.46
CA ILE A 463 -35.42 5.88 -3.41
C ILE A 463 -35.13 4.62 -2.61
N TYR A 464 -34.01 3.96 -2.90
CA TYR A 464 -33.44 2.89 -2.09
C TYR A 464 -31.94 2.80 -2.38
N PRO A 465 -31.03 3.18 -1.48
CA PRO A 465 -29.59 3.12 -1.76
C PRO A 465 -29.14 1.69 -2.14
N PRO A 466 -28.31 1.51 -3.20
CA PRO A 466 -27.75 2.56 -4.07
C PRO A 466 -28.66 3.00 -5.24
N SER A 467 -29.72 2.25 -5.56
CA SER A 467 -30.72 2.59 -6.59
C SER A 467 -32.07 1.89 -6.29
N PRO A 468 -33.24 2.50 -6.57
CA PRO A 468 -33.50 3.77 -7.29
C PRO A 468 -33.04 5.06 -6.59
N ASP A 469 -32.77 6.11 -7.37
CA ASP A 469 -32.42 7.46 -6.89
C ASP A 469 -33.37 8.55 -7.44
N LEU A 470 -33.34 9.74 -6.84
CA LEU A 470 -33.89 10.98 -7.38
C LEU A 470 -32.71 11.87 -7.82
N LYS A 471 -32.66 12.18 -9.12
CA LYS A 471 -31.64 13.07 -9.68
C LYS A 471 -32.25 14.21 -10.47
N PHE A 472 -31.69 15.40 -10.31
CA PHE A 472 -32.03 16.57 -11.11
C PHE A 472 -30.83 17.49 -11.29
N VAL A 473 -30.83 18.30 -12.34
CA VAL A 473 -29.74 19.24 -12.63
C VAL A 473 -30.17 20.66 -12.31
N ASN A 474 -29.26 21.46 -11.73
CA ASN A 474 -29.44 22.91 -11.66
C ASN A 474 -29.25 23.51 -13.07
N ASP A 475 -30.32 23.62 -13.83
CA ASP A 475 -30.37 24.29 -15.14
C ASP A 475 -30.75 25.77 -15.04
N THR A 476 -30.60 26.39 -13.86
CA THR A 476 -30.84 27.83 -13.61
C THR A 476 -29.53 28.63 -13.79
N PRO A 477 -29.58 29.97 -13.94
CA PRO A 477 -28.39 30.76 -14.27
C PRO A 477 -27.41 30.97 -13.10
N SER A 478 -27.80 30.65 -11.86
CA SER A 478 -26.98 30.87 -10.66
C SER A 478 -26.94 29.64 -9.76
N ASN A 479 -26.22 29.74 -8.63
CA ASN A 479 -26.29 28.70 -7.61
C ASN A 479 -27.72 28.54 -7.11
N LEU A 480 -28.07 27.31 -6.76
CA LEU A 480 -29.33 26.94 -6.15
C LEU A 480 -29.08 26.50 -4.71
N LEU A 481 -29.63 27.24 -3.75
CA LEU A 481 -29.60 26.86 -2.34
C LEU A 481 -30.86 26.05 -2.00
N ILE A 482 -30.66 24.87 -1.44
CA ILE A 482 -31.71 23.99 -0.94
C ILE A 482 -31.75 24.11 0.58
N GLN A 483 -32.89 24.53 1.12
CA GLN A 483 -33.14 24.54 2.55
C GLN A 483 -34.27 23.59 2.91
N THR A 484 -34.19 22.99 4.09
CA THR A 484 -35.27 22.14 4.62
C THR A 484 -35.85 22.74 5.88
N LYS A 485 -37.17 22.63 6.01
CA LYS A 485 -37.90 23.18 7.15
C LYS A 485 -39.00 22.23 7.57
N ILE A 486 -39.12 22.01 8.87
CA ILE A 486 -40.22 21.23 9.45
C ILE A 486 -41.06 22.16 10.33
N LYS A 487 -42.36 22.28 10.03
CA LYS A 487 -43.32 23.03 10.85
C LYS A 487 -44.49 22.12 11.21
N GLY A 488 -44.59 21.76 12.48
CA GLY A 488 -45.54 20.73 12.93
C GLY A 488 -45.22 19.40 12.24
N ALA A 489 -46.20 18.83 11.55
CA ALA A 489 -46.07 17.57 10.80
C ALA A 489 -45.91 17.77 9.28
N LYS A 490 -45.47 18.95 8.85
CA LYS A 490 -45.17 19.25 7.44
C LYS A 490 -43.68 19.46 7.22
N LEU A 491 -43.16 18.80 6.20
CA LEU A 491 -41.80 18.97 5.68
C LEU A 491 -41.86 19.88 4.46
N TYR A 492 -40.91 20.81 4.38
CA TYR A 492 -40.73 21.75 3.28
C TYR A 492 -39.31 21.65 2.74
N PHE A 493 -39.19 21.71 1.42
CA PHE A 493 -37.94 21.98 0.71
C PHE A 493 -38.10 23.30 -0.02
N GLU A 494 -37.27 24.28 0.32
CA GLU A 494 -37.28 25.62 -0.23
C GLU A 494 -36.05 25.80 -1.12
N PHE A 495 -36.26 26.11 -2.39
CA PHE A 495 -35.21 26.26 -3.40
C PHE A 495 -35.03 27.74 -3.71
N TYR A 496 -33.86 28.29 -3.38
CA TYR A 496 -33.51 29.69 -3.60
C TYR A 496 -32.49 29.82 -4.72
N GLY A 497 -32.61 30.85 -5.54
CA GLY A 497 -31.73 31.12 -6.66
C GLY A 497 -32.12 32.39 -7.39
N THR A 498 -31.62 32.57 -8.61
CA THR A 498 -32.00 33.70 -9.48
C THR A 498 -33.23 33.32 -10.28
N ASP A 499 -34.28 34.13 -10.19
CA ASP A 499 -35.47 33.99 -11.04
C ASP A 499 -35.12 34.43 -12.48
N ASP A 500 -35.11 33.47 -13.41
CA ASP A 500 -34.86 33.70 -14.83
C ASP A 500 -36.14 33.95 -15.64
N GLY A 501 -37.28 34.07 -14.95
CA GLY A 501 -38.59 34.33 -15.53
C GLY A 501 -39.30 33.07 -16.05
N ARG A 502 -38.74 31.87 -15.84
CA ARG A 502 -39.42 30.63 -16.22
C ARG A 502 -40.73 30.46 -15.45
N LYS A 503 -41.76 29.94 -16.12
CA LYS A 503 -43.06 29.63 -15.51
C LYS A 503 -43.36 28.15 -15.63
N VAL A 504 -43.77 27.53 -14.52
CA VAL A 504 -44.13 26.11 -14.47
C VAL A 504 -45.64 25.98 -14.33
N VAL A 505 -46.25 25.23 -15.26
CA VAL A 505 -47.66 24.85 -15.20
C VAL A 505 -47.75 23.34 -15.01
N LEU A 506 -48.41 22.91 -13.95
CA LEU A 506 -48.67 21.49 -13.67
C LEU A 506 -50.11 21.14 -14.02
N THR A 507 -50.28 20.05 -14.77
CA THR A 507 -51.58 19.43 -15.03
C THR A 507 -51.59 18.02 -14.45
N GLY A 508 -52.53 17.76 -13.54
CA GLY A 508 -52.60 16.52 -12.77
C GLY A 508 -51.99 16.62 -11.37
N PRO A 509 -51.72 15.49 -10.68
CA PRO A 509 -51.77 14.14 -11.24
C PRO A 509 -53.18 13.66 -11.60
N GLU A 510 -53.33 13.14 -12.80
CA GLU A 510 -54.54 12.42 -13.23
C GLU A 510 -54.37 10.94 -12.88
N GLU A 511 -55.25 10.42 -12.04
CA GLU A 511 -55.27 9.02 -11.62
C GLU A 511 -56.25 8.22 -12.49
N TYR A 512 -55.79 7.13 -13.12
CA TYR A 512 -56.56 6.32 -14.07
C TYR A 512 -56.24 4.82 -13.92
N ASP A 513 -56.94 3.96 -14.66
CA ASP A 513 -56.83 2.50 -14.57
C ASP A 513 -56.92 1.97 -13.12
N LYS A 514 -57.82 2.54 -12.30
CA LYS A 514 -58.02 2.14 -10.90
C LYS A 514 -58.76 0.81 -10.82
N ASN A 515 -58.09 -0.20 -10.28
CA ASN A 515 -58.65 -1.53 -10.11
C ASN A 515 -59.13 -1.77 -8.66
N PRO A 516 -60.04 -2.74 -8.44
CA PRO A 516 -60.52 -3.09 -7.10
C PRO A 516 -59.42 -3.56 -6.14
N ASP A 517 -58.32 -4.12 -6.68
CA ASP A 517 -57.15 -4.58 -5.92
C ASP A 517 -56.23 -3.43 -5.47
N GLY A 518 -56.62 -2.17 -5.69
CA GLY A 518 -55.86 -0.98 -5.35
C GLY A 518 -54.74 -0.63 -6.33
N SER A 519 -54.49 -1.45 -7.36
CA SER A 519 -53.56 -1.08 -8.44
C SER A 519 -54.13 0.07 -9.27
N MET A 520 -53.26 0.96 -9.74
CA MET A 520 -53.66 2.15 -10.49
C MET A 520 -52.49 2.76 -11.24
N LYS A 521 -52.79 3.67 -12.16
CA LYS A 521 -51.79 4.51 -12.83
C LYS A 521 -52.05 5.98 -12.51
N ALA A 522 -50.99 6.78 -12.62
CA ALA A 522 -51.11 8.22 -12.55
C ALA A 522 -50.23 8.91 -13.59
N LYS A 523 -50.64 10.10 -14.02
CA LYS A 523 -49.92 10.94 -14.97
C LYS A 523 -49.87 12.37 -14.46
N LEU A 524 -48.66 12.92 -14.34
CA LEU A 524 -48.42 14.33 -14.05
C LEU A 524 -47.72 14.96 -15.26
N THR A 525 -48.28 16.02 -15.82
CA THR A 525 -47.67 16.77 -16.91
C THR A 525 -47.13 18.09 -16.36
N ARG A 526 -45.91 18.44 -16.75
CA ARG A 526 -45.27 19.72 -16.46
C ARG A 526 -44.92 20.43 -17.76
N ASP A 527 -45.45 21.62 -17.93
CA ASP A 527 -45.08 22.54 -18.99
C ASP A 527 -44.23 23.67 -18.40
N ILE A 528 -43.12 23.99 -19.06
CA ILE A 528 -42.21 25.07 -18.68
C ILE A 528 -42.20 26.10 -19.79
N PHE A 529 -42.50 27.34 -19.44
CA PHE A 529 -42.49 28.49 -20.34
C PHE A 529 -41.33 29.42 -20.00
N ASP A 530 -40.76 30.09 -21.00
CA ASP A 530 -39.80 31.17 -20.76
C ASP A 530 -40.49 32.45 -20.28
N LYS A 531 -39.69 33.48 -20.02
CA LYS A 531 -40.17 34.82 -19.63
C LYS A 531 -41.11 35.46 -20.64
N ASP A 532 -41.02 35.07 -21.92
CA ASP A 532 -41.80 35.59 -23.04
C ASP A 532 -43.07 34.74 -23.29
N ASN A 533 -43.32 33.74 -22.42
CA ASN A 533 -44.40 32.75 -22.47
C ASN A 533 -44.31 31.75 -23.65
N ASN A 534 -43.13 31.53 -24.22
CA ASN A 534 -42.93 30.43 -25.16
C ASN A 534 -42.74 29.12 -24.40
N LEU A 535 -43.39 28.05 -24.86
CA LEU A 535 -43.22 26.72 -24.28
C LEU A 535 -41.80 26.20 -24.57
N ILE A 536 -40.98 26.03 -23.53
CA ILE A 536 -39.61 25.51 -23.62
C ILE A 536 -39.62 23.98 -23.60
N ARG A 537 -40.38 23.39 -22.65
CA ARG A 537 -40.33 21.95 -22.39
C ARG A 537 -41.63 21.44 -21.78
N THR A 538 -42.17 20.38 -22.37
CA THR A 538 -43.21 19.54 -21.75
C THR A 538 -42.57 18.25 -21.23
N THR A 539 -42.86 17.88 -19.98
CA THR A 539 -42.42 16.63 -19.37
C THR A 539 -43.63 15.88 -18.82
N VAL A 540 -43.77 14.59 -19.17
CA VAL A 540 -44.86 13.74 -18.68
C VAL A 540 -44.29 12.67 -17.76
N PHE A 541 -44.60 12.77 -16.48
CA PHE A 541 -44.26 11.78 -15.46
C PHE A 541 -45.37 10.75 -15.36
N ARG A 542 -45.07 9.50 -15.72
CA ARG A 542 -46.00 8.37 -15.59
C ARG A 542 -45.64 7.56 -14.36
N SER A 543 -46.67 7.13 -13.64
CA SER A 543 -46.54 6.27 -12.47
C SER A 543 -47.44 5.06 -12.64
N ASN A 544 -46.89 3.88 -12.37
CA ASN A 544 -47.61 2.63 -12.42
C ASN A 544 -47.51 1.98 -11.05
N TYR A 545 -48.65 1.85 -10.37
CA TYR A 545 -48.76 1.33 -9.03
C TYR A 545 -49.41 -0.04 -9.07
N LYS A 546 -48.72 -1.02 -8.50
CA LYS A 546 -49.22 -2.38 -8.34
C LYS A 546 -50.20 -2.46 -7.16
N SER A 547 -50.90 -3.59 -7.05
CA SER A 547 -51.78 -3.87 -5.93
C SER A 547 -51.00 -3.85 -4.61
N PRO A 548 -51.49 -3.16 -3.56
CA PRO A 548 -50.94 -3.25 -2.21
C PRO A 548 -50.89 -4.69 -1.67
N ASP A 549 -51.77 -5.59 -2.14
CA ASP A 549 -51.83 -6.99 -1.69
C ASP A 549 -50.56 -7.79 -2.06
N LEU A 550 -49.80 -7.33 -3.07
CA LEU A 550 -48.51 -7.90 -3.43
C LEU A 550 -47.38 -7.55 -2.43
N TYR A 551 -47.66 -6.67 -1.45
CA TYR A 551 -46.68 -6.13 -0.51
C TYR A 551 -47.18 -6.25 0.94
N PRO A 552 -47.51 -7.47 1.43
CA PRO A 552 -48.04 -7.65 2.77
C PRO A 552 -47.08 -7.08 3.84
N VAL A 553 -47.66 -6.47 4.86
CA VAL A 553 -46.92 -5.96 6.02
C VAL A 553 -46.51 -7.15 6.88
N VAL A 554 -45.21 -7.43 6.91
CA VAL A 554 -44.64 -8.42 7.82
C VAL A 554 -44.39 -7.69 9.14
N ARG A 555 -45.34 -7.82 10.08
CA ARG A 555 -45.14 -7.39 11.46
C ARG A 555 -44.22 -8.39 12.16
N ASN A 556 -43.44 -7.92 13.12
CA ASN A 556 -42.73 -8.81 14.02
C ASN A 556 -43.78 -9.71 14.72
N PRO A 557 -43.62 -11.05 14.77
CA PRO A 557 -44.56 -11.93 15.48
C PRO A 557 -44.61 -11.67 17.01
N LEU A 558 -43.74 -10.80 17.54
CA LEU A 558 -43.72 -10.34 18.93
C LEU A 558 -44.24 -8.89 19.11
N GLU A 559 -44.69 -8.22 18.05
CA GLU A 559 -45.38 -6.92 18.09
C GLU A 559 -46.90 -7.02 18.15
#